data_AF-A0A520H8T5-F1
#
_entry.id   AF-A0A520H8T5-F1
#
_cell.length_a   1.000
_cell.length_b   1.000
_cell.length_c   1.000
_cell.angle_alpha   90.00
_cell.angle_beta   90.00
_cell.angle_gamma   90.00
#
_symmetry.space_group_name_H-M   'P 1'
#
loop_
_entity.id
_entity.type
_entity.pdbx_description
1 polymer ?
#
loop_
_entity_poly.entity_id
_entity_poly.type
_entity_poly.pdbx_seq_one_letter_code
_entity_poly.pdbx_strand_id
1 'polypeptide(L)' 'EEDGKRQFIPIDLTSKKVFESPYYYVRNNDEIYVQPDRTKYATVDRGYRTATLVLSGLSIIAIVLSNIYR' A
#
# COMPACT_ATOMS: atom_id res chain seq x y z
N GLU A 1 -24.91 -11.73 14.16
CA GLU A 1 -26.00 -12.04 13.20
C GLU A 1 -27.28 -11.39 13.69
N GLU A 2 -27.80 -10.39 12.99
CA GLU A 2 -29.21 -10.00 13.15
C GLU A 2 -29.99 -10.83 12.12
N ASP A 3 -30.84 -11.73 12.61
CA ASP A 3 -31.83 -12.42 11.78
C ASP A 3 -31.27 -13.32 10.66
N GLY A 4 -30.10 -13.94 10.90
CA GLY A 4 -29.49 -14.91 9.97
C GLY A 4 -28.90 -14.31 8.69
N LYS A 5 -28.83 -12.97 8.58
CA LYS A 5 -28.23 -12.27 7.44
C LYS A 5 -26.97 -11.52 7.87
N ARG A 6 -25.85 -11.72 7.17
CA ARG A 6 -24.64 -10.91 7.33
C ARG A 6 -24.94 -9.51 6.80
N GLN A 7 -25.04 -8.52 7.69
CA GLN A 7 -25.18 -7.11 7.31
C GLN A 7 -23.79 -6.50 7.14
N PHE A 8 -23.54 -5.90 5.97
CA PHE A 8 -22.33 -5.13 5.70
C PHE A 8 -22.69 -3.66 5.71
N ILE A 9 -22.24 -2.93 6.72
CA ILE A 9 -22.54 -1.51 6.88
C ILE A 9 -21.26 -0.73 6.56
N PRO A 10 -21.20 -0.01 5.42
CA PRO A 10 -20.06 0.83 5.12
C PRO A 10 -20.07 2.03 6.07
N ILE A 11 -19.07 2.10 6.93
CA ILE A 11 -18.91 3.19 7.89
C ILE A 11 -17.71 4.03 7.46
N ASP A 12 -17.93 5.34 7.32
CA ASP A 12 -16.86 6.30 7.08
C ASP A 12 -16.18 6.67 8.41
N LEU A 13 -14.99 6.11 8.63
CA LEU A 13 -14.17 6.37 9.81
C LEU A 13 -13.48 7.74 9.80
N THR A 14 -13.56 8.50 8.69
CA THR A 14 -12.94 9.84 8.57
C THR A 14 -13.83 10.96 9.11
N SER A 15 -15.10 10.67 9.34
CA SER A 15 -16.11 11.64 9.76
C SER A 15 -16.46 11.50 11.23
N LYS A 16 -16.65 12.62 11.94
CA LYS A 16 -17.15 12.63 13.33
C LYS A 16 -18.55 12.02 13.47
N LYS A 17 -19.30 11.89 12.38
CA LYS A 17 -20.62 11.24 12.35
C LYS A 17 -20.56 9.76 12.75
N VAL A 18 -19.37 9.15 12.72
CA VAL A 18 -19.17 7.78 13.16
C VAL A 18 -19.56 7.57 14.64
N PHE A 19 -19.35 8.59 15.47
CA PHE A 19 -19.66 8.53 16.91
C PHE A 19 -21.18 8.57 17.19
N GLU A 20 -21.97 9.03 16.22
CA GLU A 20 -23.44 9.08 16.31
C GLU A 20 -24.10 7.83 15.70
N SER A 21 -23.31 6.93 15.09
CA SER A 21 -23.81 5.70 14.48
C SER A 21 -24.23 4.69 15.56
N PRO A 22 -25.39 4.01 15.40
CA PRO A 22 -25.80 2.92 16.30
C PRO A 22 -24.85 1.71 16.23
N TYR A 23 -23.92 1.69 15.27
CA TYR A 23 -22.91 0.67 15.07
C TYR A 23 -21.50 1.11 15.50
N TYR A 24 -21.38 2.19 16.28
CA TYR A 24 -20.11 2.66 16.81
C TYR A 24 -19.49 1.66 17.80
N TYR A 25 -20.31 0.98 18.60
CA TYR A 25 -19.87 -0.05 19.54
C TYR A 25 -19.93 -1.43 18.89
N VAL A 26 -18.77 -2.09 18.86
CA VAL A 26 -18.58 -3.45 18.35
C VAL A 26 -19.24 -4.44 19.31
N ARG A 27 -20.09 -5.33 18.78
CA ARG A 27 -20.70 -6.42 19.55
C ARG A 27 -19.83 -7.68 19.44
N ASN A 28 -20.07 -8.64 20.33
CA ASN A 28 -19.32 -9.90 20.30
C ASN A 28 -19.56 -10.62 18.96
N ASN A 29 -18.49 -11.16 18.35
CA ASN A 29 -18.48 -11.82 17.04
C ASN A 29 -18.66 -10.91 15.80
N ASP A 30 -18.42 -9.60 15.93
CA ASP A 30 -18.34 -8.68 14.78
C ASP A 30 -16.93 -8.70 14.13
N GLU A 31 -16.87 -8.69 12.80
CA GLU A 31 -15.64 -8.69 12.00
C GLU A 31 -15.45 -7.32 11.32
N ILE A 32 -14.30 -6.67 11.56
CA ILE A 32 -14.00 -5.34 11.00
C ILE A 32 -12.98 -5.49 9.88
N TYR A 33 -13.38 -5.10 8.66
CA TYR A 33 -12.52 -5.06 7.49
C TYR A 33 -12.23 -3.61 7.08
N VAL A 34 -10.97 -3.19 7.17
CA VAL A 34 -10.51 -1.88 6.71
C VAL A 34 -9.70 -2.05 5.44
N GLN A 35 -10.13 -1.43 4.35
CA GLN A 35 -9.36 -1.44 3.12
C GLN A 35 -8.13 -0.53 3.28
N PRO A 36 -6.90 -1.05 3.08
CA PRO A 36 -5.71 -0.21 3.11
C PRO A 36 -5.75 0.78 1.95
N ASP A 37 -5.28 2.00 2.20
CA ASP A 37 -5.16 3.01 1.17
C ASP A 37 -4.20 2.54 0.06
N ARG A 38 -4.57 2.80 -1.20
CA ARG A 38 -3.81 2.36 -2.40
C ARG A 38 -2.42 2.98 -2.45
N THR A 39 -2.21 4.05 -1.69
CA THR A 39 -0.97 4.81 -1.63
C THR A 39 0.19 4.03 -0.98
N LYS A 40 -0.08 2.97 -0.20
CA LYS A 40 0.98 2.20 0.50
C LYS A 40 1.83 1.32 -0.42
N TYR A 41 1.47 1.17 -1.70
CA TYR A 41 2.19 0.33 -2.67
C TYR A 41 3.18 1.09 -3.56
N ALA A 42 3.26 2.42 -3.47
CA ALA A 42 3.96 3.22 -4.48
C ALA A 42 5.37 3.72 -4.08
N THR A 43 5.78 3.61 -2.81
CA THR A 43 6.86 4.48 -2.31
C THR A 43 8.28 3.88 -2.33
N VAL A 44 8.48 2.58 -2.50
CA VAL A 44 9.82 2.00 -2.21
C VAL A 44 10.65 1.62 -3.45
N ASP A 45 10.04 1.33 -4.61
CA ASP A 45 10.80 0.56 -5.62
C ASP A 45 11.23 1.36 -6.87
N ARG A 46 10.50 2.42 -7.23
CA ARG A 46 10.72 3.05 -8.55
C ARG A 46 12.03 3.82 -8.66
N GLY A 47 12.46 4.51 -7.60
CA GLY A 47 13.70 5.29 -7.60
C GLY A 47 14.96 4.44 -7.46
N TYR A 48 14.94 3.43 -6.58
CA TYR A 48 16.08 2.54 -6.37
C TYR A 48 16.31 1.62 -7.58
N ARG A 49 15.26 1.12 -8.22
CA ARG A 49 15.36 0.26 -9.41
C ARG A 49 15.94 1.00 -10.61
N THR A 50 15.54 2.24 -10.87
CA THR A 50 16.09 3.04 -11.98
C THR A 50 17.54 3.44 -11.72
N ALA A 51 17.87 3.88 -10.51
CA ALA A 51 19.24 4.20 -10.12
C ALA A 51 20.17 2.99 -10.28
N THR A 52 19.75 1.82 -9.82
CA THR A 52 20.53 0.58 -9.94
C THR A 52 20.74 0.20 -11.39
N LEU A 53 19.71 0.28 -12.24
CA LEU A 53 19.81 -0.04 -13.66
C LEU A 53 20.77 0.90 -14.42
N VAL A 54 20.72 2.21 -14.12
CA VAL A 54 21.63 3.20 -14.71
C VAL A 54 23.07 2.96 -14.25
N LEU A 55 23.29 2.69 -12.97
CA LEU A 55 24.62 2.38 -12.42
C LEU A 55 25.20 1.10 -13.05
N SER A 56 24.39 0.05 -13.23
CA SER A 56 24.82 -1.16 -13.93
C SER A 56 25.21 -0.86 -15.38
N GLY A 57 24.42 -0.08 -16.11
CA GLY A 57 24.77 0.34 -17.48
C GLY A 57 26.08 1.12 -17.55
N LEU A 58 26.28 2.08 -16.63
CA LEU A 58 27.52 2.86 -16.54
C LEU A 58 28.74 1.99 -16.23
N SER A 59 28.59 0.97 -15.37
CA SER A 59 29.68 0.05 -15.03
C SER A 59 30.17 -0.74 -16.26
N ILE A 60 29.25 -1.19 -17.11
CA ILE A 60 29.58 -1.92 -18.35
C ILE A 60 30.32 -1.00 -19.31
N ILE A 61 29.86 0.24 -19.50
CA ILE A 61 30.52 1.24 -20.36
C ILE A 61 31.93 1.54 -19.85
N ALA A 62 32.09 1.72 -18.53
CA ALA A 62 33.40 1.97 -17.91
C ALA A 62 34.38 0.81 -18.14
N ILE A 63 33.91 -0.44 -18.02
CA ILE A 63 34.74 -1.64 -18.30
C ILE A 63 35.15 -1.69 -19.76
N VAL A 64 34.24 -1.41 -20.70
CA VAL A 64 34.56 -1.42 -22.15
C VAL A 64 35.59 -0.33 -22.47
N LEU A 65 35.38 0.89 -21.98
CA LEU A 65 36.34 1.99 -22.18
C LEU A 65 37.70 1.68 -21.55
N SER A 66 37.72 1.13 -20.34
CA SER A 66 38.96 0.75 -19.65
C SER A 66 39.72 -0.36 -20.38
N ASN A 67 39.03 -1.26 -21.09
CA ASN A 67 39.69 -2.31 -21.88
C ASN A 67 40.20 -1.79 -23.23
N ILE A 68 39.58 -0.76 -23.81
CA ILE A 68 40.02 -0.17 -25.08
C ILE A 68 41.24 0.75 -24.89
N TYR A 69 41.33 1.43 -23.74
CA TYR A 69 42.45 2.33 -23.42
C TYR A 69 43.67 1.62 -22.80
N ARG A 70 43.59 0.30 -22.57
CA ARG A 70 44.68 -0.53 -22.03
C ARG A 70 45.40 -1.26 -23.16
#